data_AF-A0A1Q2HQE9-F1
#
_entry.id   AF-A0A1Q2HQE9-F1
#
_cell.length_a   1.000
_cell.length_b   1.000
_cell.length_c   1.000
_cell.angle_alpha   90.00
_cell.angle_beta   90.00
_cell.angle_gamma   90.00
#
_symmetry.space_group_name_H-M   'P 1'
#
loop_
_entity.id
_entity.type
_entity.pdbx_description
1 polymer ?
#
loop_
_entity_poly.entity_id
_entity_poly.type
_entity_poly.pdbx_seq_one_letter_code
_entity_poly.pdbx_strand_id
1 'polypeptide(L)'
;MKIQRRKFLKQTAGLGIVSTLSLLTNAAYADYFNQIGLGGRDLNTGLRILNYGFGGRLEDKDPKQIPSEVKTLYSKMYNLLAKNRRMTHVELFSDAEVKSMCKSRNIKHIGGPMLGNVTSTGIKVWVRTLYPAAVKIRVETIDGTVDFGPVHSTAESDYAAVVPVKGLKPNTRYPYSLIIDDKAVSLPFEPSFKTVNDEKASSKRIAFGTCPHRSGLGNSKLFELIRRREPSAMLLGGDIAVQDRRKNGAKHRADYILRDLQPPWKRFSANIPVYAAWDDHDYFDNDLAGIPNGFSDNDRRNICSIFRNSWNNPSYGASNGVFFRTRIEPCDVIMLDHRYFRNQDDSNKFLGDAQMQWLKKQLAGCKGPFVILSCGTMWSDYVSNGKDSWGTTAPSEREELFSFIEKNKIPGVILISGDRHGARGFLIPRPSGYNFYEFEVAALGGRSGPPAATEKWETQLFGFAKKYMFAEFDFNTKRADPEVTFKLFQDSGKKLYTKTLKQSQLTPK
;
A
#
# COMPACT_ATOMS: atom_id res chain seq x y z
N MET A 1 36.61 0.65 -28.13
CA MET A 1 37.96 0.08 -27.95
C MET A 1 38.28 0.07 -26.46
N LYS A 2 38.71 -1.09 -25.94
CA LYS A 2 39.04 -1.36 -24.51
C LYS A 2 40.28 -0.58 -24.04
N ILE A 3 40.54 -0.65 -22.72
CA ILE A 3 41.81 -0.42 -21.96
C ILE A 3 41.80 0.97 -21.27
N GLN A 4 41.97 1.16 -19.95
CA GLN A 4 42.54 0.34 -18.87
C GLN A 4 42.04 0.78 -17.47
N ARG A 5 41.77 -0.21 -16.61
CA ARG A 5 41.67 -0.08 -15.14
C ARG A 5 43.07 -0.23 -14.51
N ARG A 6 43.27 0.45 -13.37
CA ARG A 6 44.28 0.27 -12.30
C ARG A 6 45.47 1.24 -12.29
N LYS A 7 45.42 2.21 -11.36
CA LYS A 7 46.45 2.48 -10.34
C LYS A 7 45.96 3.64 -9.47
N PHE A 8 45.59 3.37 -8.21
CA PHE A 8 45.93 4.21 -7.06
C PHE A 8 45.45 3.53 -5.77
N LEU A 9 46.35 2.77 -5.15
CA LEU A 9 46.28 2.34 -3.76
C LEU A 9 47.73 2.23 -3.29
N LYS A 10 48.20 3.22 -2.52
CA LYS A 10 49.06 3.10 -1.32
C LYS A 10 49.64 4.46 -0.93
N GLN A 11 49.73 4.66 0.39
CA GLN A 11 50.25 5.81 1.14
C GLN A 11 49.27 6.99 1.20
N THR A 12 48.63 7.31 2.32
CA THR A 12 49.18 7.46 3.69
C THR A 12 48.20 6.96 4.76
N ALA A 13 48.77 6.33 5.80
CA ALA A 13 48.09 5.96 7.03
C ALA A 13 48.35 7.02 8.10
N GLY A 14 47.35 7.28 8.95
CA GLY A 14 47.52 7.88 10.27
C GLY A 14 47.12 9.35 10.39
N LEU A 15 45.89 9.61 10.86
CA LEU A 15 45.48 10.62 11.85
C LEU A 15 43.97 10.92 11.75
N GLY A 16 43.24 10.74 12.84
CA GLY A 16 41.94 11.40 13.10
C GLY A 16 40.67 10.67 12.64
N ILE A 17 40.15 9.77 13.48
CA ILE A 17 38.76 9.30 13.41
C ILE A 17 37.87 10.37 14.07
N VAL A 18 37.50 11.44 13.37
CA VAL A 18 36.29 12.25 13.65
C VAL A 18 35.84 12.94 12.36
N SER A 19 34.53 12.89 12.11
CA SER A 19 33.75 13.68 11.13
C SER A 19 34.11 13.58 9.64
N THR A 20 33.38 12.74 8.91
CA THR A 20 32.88 13.04 7.55
C THR A 20 31.74 12.06 7.21
N LEU A 21 30.62 12.18 7.92
CA LEU A 21 29.32 11.65 7.47
C LEU A 21 28.45 12.84 7.01
N SER A 22 28.97 13.62 6.07
CA SER A 22 28.22 14.64 5.36
C SER A 22 28.69 14.68 3.92
N LEU A 23 27.73 14.72 3.00
CA LEU A 23 27.88 14.81 1.53
C LEU A 23 27.86 13.45 0.79
N LEU A 24 26.76 12.72 0.92
CA LEU A 24 26.32 11.82 -0.14
C LEU A 24 25.55 12.64 -1.19
N THR A 25 26.24 12.94 -2.29
CA THR A 25 25.73 13.62 -3.50
C THR A 25 24.56 12.86 -4.14
N ASN A 26 23.87 13.52 -5.08
CA ASN A 26 22.50 13.28 -5.55
C ASN A 26 22.19 11.92 -6.27
N ALA A 27 22.99 10.87 -6.09
CA ALA A 27 22.74 9.52 -6.63
C ALA A 27 22.65 8.39 -5.56
N ALA A 28 22.84 8.70 -4.27
CA ALA A 28 23.27 7.71 -3.28
C ALA A 28 22.23 6.76 -2.62
N TYR A 29 20.94 6.76 -2.99
CA TYR A 29 19.92 6.00 -2.21
C TYR A 29 19.26 4.80 -2.91
N ALA A 30 19.02 4.84 -4.23
CA ALA A 30 18.79 3.61 -4.99
C ALA A 30 20.03 2.71 -4.92
N ASP A 31 21.20 3.34 -4.98
CA ASP A 31 22.48 2.74 -4.64
C ASP A 31 22.51 2.20 -3.21
N TYR A 32 21.93 2.85 -2.20
CA TYR A 32 21.90 2.31 -0.83
C TYR A 32 21.19 0.93 -0.78
N PHE A 33 19.97 0.80 -1.32
CA PHE A 33 19.27 -0.48 -1.31
C PHE A 33 20.00 -1.55 -2.13
N ASN A 34 20.67 -1.18 -3.21
CA ASN A 34 21.54 -2.08 -3.97
C ASN A 34 22.83 -2.44 -3.20
N GLN A 35 23.46 -1.48 -2.53
CA GLN A 35 24.68 -1.60 -1.72
C GLN A 35 24.46 -2.52 -0.53
N ILE A 36 23.33 -2.39 0.15
CA ILE A 36 22.94 -3.30 1.22
C ILE A 36 22.20 -4.53 0.70
N GLY A 37 22.10 -4.75 -0.62
CA GLY A 37 21.55 -5.98 -1.21
C GLY A 37 20.06 -6.24 -0.99
N LEU A 38 19.26 -5.21 -0.73
CA LEU A 38 17.80 -5.31 -0.56
C LEU A 38 17.00 -5.25 -1.88
N GLY A 39 17.67 -4.96 -3.01
CA GLY A 39 17.13 -5.24 -4.34
C GLY A 39 17.02 -6.75 -4.64
N GLY A 40 17.65 -7.60 -3.81
CA GLY A 40 17.62 -9.05 -3.95
C GLY A 40 16.22 -9.64 -3.84
N ARG A 41 15.97 -10.68 -4.65
CA ARG A 41 14.68 -11.37 -4.71
C ARG A 41 14.71 -12.74 -4.03
N ASP A 42 15.84 -13.10 -3.43
CA ASP A 42 16.11 -14.40 -2.79
C ASP A 42 15.62 -14.49 -1.33
N LEU A 43 15.82 -15.67 -0.73
CA LEU A 43 15.47 -15.98 0.65
C LEU A 43 16.25 -15.12 1.66
N ASN A 44 17.56 -14.93 1.45
CA ASN A 44 18.41 -14.20 2.38
C ASN A 44 17.95 -12.74 2.51
N THR A 45 17.58 -12.12 1.38
CA THR A 45 16.98 -10.79 1.37
C THR A 45 15.65 -10.77 2.13
N GLY A 46 14.78 -11.77 1.89
CA GLY A 46 13.52 -11.91 2.63
C GLY A 46 13.72 -12.05 4.14
N LEU A 47 14.71 -12.83 4.59
CA LEU A 47 15.04 -12.98 6.01
C LEU A 47 15.57 -11.68 6.61
N ARG A 48 16.41 -10.92 5.92
CA ARG A 48 16.88 -9.62 6.42
C ARG A 48 15.75 -8.61 6.57
N ILE A 49 14.81 -8.61 5.62
CA ILE A 49 13.58 -7.80 5.70
C ILE A 49 12.70 -8.25 6.87
N LEU A 50 12.58 -9.55 7.12
CA LEU A 50 11.82 -10.06 8.27
C LEU A 50 12.49 -9.68 9.61
N ASN A 51 13.81 -9.78 9.69
CA ASN A 51 14.61 -9.37 10.85
C ASN A 51 14.34 -7.92 11.26
N TYR A 52 14.17 -7.02 10.28
CA TYR A 52 13.85 -5.61 10.53
C TYR A 52 12.54 -5.44 11.32
N GLY A 53 11.46 -6.16 10.95
CA GLY A 53 10.21 -6.12 11.71
C GLY A 53 10.27 -6.73 13.10
N PHE A 54 11.23 -7.62 13.37
CA PHE A 54 11.52 -8.14 14.70
C PHE A 54 12.48 -7.25 15.51
N GLY A 55 12.76 -6.03 15.05
CA GLY A 55 13.59 -5.05 15.78
C GLY A 55 15.07 -5.06 15.39
N GLY A 56 15.45 -5.85 14.39
CA GLY A 56 16.78 -5.76 13.78
C GLY A 56 16.89 -4.55 12.85
N ARG A 57 17.97 -4.48 12.08
CA ARG A 57 18.19 -3.43 11.08
C ARG A 57 18.28 -4.02 9.68
N LEU A 58 17.95 -3.20 8.68
CA LEU A 58 17.97 -3.59 7.27
C LEU A 58 19.37 -3.96 6.78
N GLU A 59 20.41 -3.34 7.34
CA GLU A 59 21.82 -3.62 7.07
C GLU A 59 22.36 -4.90 7.73
N ASP A 60 21.64 -5.50 8.69
CA ASP A 60 22.10 -6.70 9.37
C ASP A 60 22.20 -7.86 8.38
N LYS A 61 23.40 -8.46 8.27
CA LYS A 61 23.64 -9.61 7.39
C LYS A 61 23.21 -10.94 8.03
N ASP A 62 23.20 -11.00 9.35
CA ASP A 62 22.75 -12.17 10.11
C ASP A 62 21.43 -11.83 10.84
N PRO A 63 20.31 -12.47 10.47
CA PRO A 63 18.99 -12.15 10.99
C PRO A 63 18.75 -12.79 12.38
N LYS A 64 19.38 -12.22 13.42
CA LYS A 64 19.36 -12.75 14.79
C LYS A 64 18.09 -12.43 15.58
N GLN A 65 17.32 -11.41 15.17
CA GLN A 65 16.11 -10.99 15.90
C GLN A 65 14.87 -11.82 15.54
N ILE A 66 14.92 -12.56 14.43
CA ILE A 66 13.82 -13.45 14.05
C ILE A 66 13.82 -14.66 14.99
N PRO A 67 12.68 -15.00 15.64
CA PRO A 67 12.55 -16.26 16.36
C PRO A 67 12.92 -17.45 15.46
N SER A 68 13.68 -18.41 15.99
CA SER A 68 14.27 -19.51 15.22
C SER A 68 13.22 -20.34 14.46
N GLU A 69 12.04 -20.47 15.06
CA GLU A 69 10.88 -21.18 14.56
C GLU A 69 10.27 -20.46 13.37
N VAL A 70 10.13 -19.13 13.46
CA VAL A 70 9.62 -18.28 12.38
C VAL A 70 10.59 -18.29 11.21
N LYS A 71 11.89 -18.16 11.49
CA LYS A 71 12.96 -18.22 10.48
C LYS A 71 12.93 -19.55 9.73
N THR A 72 12.85 -20.67 10.44
CA THR A 72 12.80 -22.01 9.85
C THR A 72 11.53 -22.22 9.02
N LEU A 73 10.36 -21.86 9.56
CA LEU A 73 9.07 -22.02 8.86
C LEU A 73 9.01 -21.18 7.58
N TYR A 74 9.38 -19.90 7.66
CA TYR A 74 9.41 -19.03 6.49
C TYR A 74 10.41 -19.53 5.43
N SER A 75 11.60 -19.97 5.85
CA SER A 75 12.61 -20.51 4.92
C SER A 75 12.10 -21.75 4.20
N LYS A 76 11.46 -22.68 4.91
CA LYS A 76 10.83 -23.88 4.31
C LYS A 76 9.77 -23.49 3.30
N MET A 77 8.83 -22.62 3.68
CA MET A 77 7.75 -22.18 2.79
C MET A 77 8.28 -21.47 1.54
N TYR A 78 9.23 -20.55 1.71
CA TYR A 78 9.86 -19.82 0.61
C TYR A 78 10.55 -20.77 -0.38
N ASN A 79 11.28 -21.77 0.13
CA ASN A 79 11.97 -22.75 -0.71
C ASN A 79 11.00 -23.64 -1.48
N LEU A 80 9.86 -24.03 -0.91
CA LEU A 80 8.80 -24.73 -1.63
C LEU A 80 8.22 -23.87 -2.76
N LEU A 81 7.83 -22.63 -2.44
CA LEU A 81 7.32 -21.67 -3.42
C LEU A 81 8.36 -21.35 -4.52
N ALA A 82 9.66 -21.46 -4.22
CA ALA A 82 10.72 -21.27 -5.20
C ALA A 82 10.77 -22.38 -6.27
N LYS A 83 10.32 -23.61 -5.95
CA LYS A 83 10.44 -24.78 -6.83
C LYS A 83 9.39 -24.79 -7.94
N ASN A 84 8.20 -24.24 -7.69
CA ASN A 84 7.12 -24.21 -8.67
C ASN A 84 6.47 -22.82 -8.69
N ARG A 85 6.64 -22.10 -9.80
CA ARG A 85 6.13 -20.73 -9.99
C ARG A 85 4.61 -20.58 -9.88
N ARG A 86 3.85 -21.69 -9.98
CA ARG A 86 2.39 -21.71 -9.88
C ARG A 86 1.88 -22.23 -8.53
N MET A 87 2.77 -22.64 -7.63
CA MET A 87 2.37 -23.17 -6.32
C MET A 87 1.42 -22.22 -5.60
N THR A 88 0.30 -22.79 -5.15
CA THR A 88 -0.76 -22.14 -4.36
C THR A 88 -0.49 -22.26 -2.86
N HIS A 89 -1.22 -21.52 -2.04
CA HIS A 89 -1.21 -21.76 -0.59
C HIS A 89 -1.81 -23.13 -0.25
N VAL A 90 -2.76 -23.63 -1.05
CA VAL A 90 -3.34 -24.97 -0.89
C VAL A 90 -2.27 -26.05 -0.97
N GLU A 91 -1.43 -26.01 -2.01
CA GLU A 91 -0.30 -26.94 -2.17
C GLU A 91 0.76 -26.72 -1.08
N LEU A 92 1.11 -25.46 -0.80
CA LEU A 92 2.12 -25.10 0.21
C LEU A 92 1.78 -25.65 1.59
N PHE A 93 0.55 -25.40 2.06
CA PHE A 93 0.11 -25.87 3.37
C PHE A 93 -0.34 -27.32 3.37
N SER A 94 -0.32 -27.99 2.20
CA SER A 94 -0.50 -29.43 2.11
C SER A 94 0.79 -30.22 2.34
N ASP A 95 1.97 -29.58 2.21
CA ASP A 95 3.29 -30.17 2.47
C ASP A 95 3.37 -30.72 3.91
N ALA A 96 3.83 -31.96 4.05
CA ALA A 96 3.83 -32.68 5.32
C ALA A 96 4.70 -32.01 6.39
N GLU A 97 5.85 -31.44 5.99
CA GLU A 97 6.76 -30.76 6.91
C GLU A 97 6.17 -29.42 7.35
N VAL A 98 5.64 -28.62 6.42
CA VAL A 98 4.93 -27.36 6.75
C VAL A 98 3.75 -27.63 7.70
N LYS A 99 2.92 -28.63 7.41
CA LYS A 99 1.82 -29.06 8.30
C LYS A 99 2.31 -29.42 9.69
N SER A 100 3.35 -30.26 9.77
CA SER A 100 3.93 -30.68 11.04
C SER A 100 4.46 -29.49 11.85
N MET A 101 5.19 -28.58 11.20
CA MET A 101 5.73 -27.38 11.83
C MET A 101 4.65 -26.42 12.36
N CYS A 102 3.56 -26.24 11.61
CA CYS A 102 2.44 -25.42 12.05
C CYS A 102 1.66 -26.07 13.19
N LYS A 103 1.40 -27.39 13.09
CA LYS A 103 0.67 -28.16 14.11
C LYS A 103 1.39 -28.16 15.46
N SER A 104 2.71 -28.42 15.47
CA SER A 104 3.50 -28.47 16.71
C SER A 104 3.56 -27.13 17.46
N ARG A 105 3.24 -26.02 16.77
CA ARG A 105 3.26 -24.66 17.30
C ARG A 105 1.87 -24.05 17.44
N ASN A 106 0.83 -24.84 17.23
CA ASN A 106 -0.56 -24.39 17.22
C ASN A 106 -0.81 -23.17 16.30
N ILE A 107 -0.11 -23.09 15.16
CA ILE A 107 -0.33 -22.05 14.15
C ILE A 107 -1.56 -22.44 13.35
N LYS A 108 -2.56 -21.56 13.32
CA LYS A 108 -3.86 -21.78 12.66
C LYS A 108 -4.08 -20.91 11.41
N HIS A 109 -3.34 -19.82 11.32
CA HIS A 109 -3.40 -18.85 10.23
C HIS A 109 -2.01 -18.29 9.96
N ILE A 110 -1.77 -17.86 8.73
CA ILE A 110 -0.53 -17.16 8.35
C ILE A 110 -0.77 -15.67 8.11
N GLY A 111 -2.00 -15.30 7.72
CA GLY A 111 -2.36 -13.95 7.32
C GLY A 111 -3.50 -13.36 8.14
N GLY A 112 -3.37 -12.07 8.45
CA GLY A 112 -4.38 -11.30 9.18
C GLY A 112 -4.37 -11.51 10.71
N PRO A 113 -5.42 -11.06 11.41
CA PRO A 113 -6.59 -10.38 10.86
C PRO A 113 -6.23 -9.03 10.23
N MET A 114 -6.76 -8.74 9.04
CA MET A 114 -6.57 -7.48 8.33
C MET A 114 -7.93 -6.80 8.14
N LEU A 115 -8.05 -5.58 8.65
CA LEU A 115 -9.25 -4.77 8.59
C LEU A 115 -9.39 -4.07 7.24
N GLY A 116 -10.62 -3.90 6.78
CA GLY A 116 -10.93 -3.20 5.52
C GLY A 116 -12.43 -2.90 5.42
N ASN A 117 -12.82 -2.06 4.46
CA ASN A 117 -14.22 -1.68 4.23
C ASN A 117 -14.99 -1.27 5.51
N VAL A 118 -14.43 -0.33 6.26
CA VAL A 118 -15.08 0.26 7.43
C VAL A 118 -16.29 1.10 7.01
N THR A 119 -17.38 1.01 7.78
CA THR A 119 -18.65 1.73 7.59
C THR A 119 -19.11 2.30 8.93
N SER A 120 -20.20 3.07 8.94
CA SER A 120 -20.76 3.57 10.20
C SER A 120 -21.30 2.45 11.08
N THR A 121 -21.63 1.29 10.52
CA THR A 121 -22.24 0.19 11.27
C THR A 121 -21.45 -1.11 11.22
N GLY A 122 -20.19 -1.09 10.80
CA GLY A 122 -19.46 -2.33 10.56
C GLY A 122 -18.13 -2.21 9.85
N ILE A 123 -17.53 -3.36 9.57
CA ILE A 123 -16.21 -3.51 8.95
C ILE A 123 -16.09 -4.90 8.30
N LYS A 124 -15.12 -5.13 7.42
CA LYS A 124 -14.72 -6.48 6.98
C LYS A 124 -13.41 -6.88 7.66
N VAL A 125 -13.29 -8.15 8.04
CA VAL A 125 -12.04 -8.72 8.59
C VAL A 125 -11.57 -9.86 7.71
N TRP A 126 -10.41 -9.71 7.09
CA TRP A 126 -9.76 -10.72 6.25
C TRP A 126 -8.77 -11.56 7.08
N VAL A 127 -8.74 -12.87 6.83
CA VAL A 127 -7.84 -13.84 7.47
C VAL A 127 -7.42 -14.88 6.43
N ARG A 128 -6.16 -15.35 6.48
CA ARG A 128 -5.70 -16.50 5.68
C ARG A 128 -5.32 -17.68 6.57
N THR A 129 -6.09 -18.75 6.49
CA THR A 129 -5.87 -19.99 7.27
C THR A 129 -4.89 -20.92 6.55
N LEU A 130 -4.53 -22.03 7.21
CA LEU A 130 -3.62 -23.03 6.65
C LEU A 130 -4.33 -24.19 5.92
N TYR A 131 -5.64 -24.27 6.08
CA TYR A 131 -6.52 -25.33 5.58
C TYR A 131 -7.96 -24.77 5.57
N PRO A 132 -8.93 -25.43 4.91
CA PRO A 132 -10.33 -24.99 4.96
C PRO A 132 -10.85 -24.96 6.39
N ALA A 133 -11.29 -23.80 6.85
CA ALA A 133 -11.63 -23.61 8.26
C ALA A 133 -12.81 -22.64 8.42
N ALA A 134 -13.57 -22.80 9.49
CA ALA A 134 -14.64 -21.89 9.85
C ALA A 134 -14.07 -20.68 10.61
N VAL A 135 -14.16 -19.49 10.01
CA VAL A 135 -13.62 -18.24 10.60
C VAL A 135 -14.74 -17.37 11.15
N LYS A 136 -14.65 -17.02 12.43
CA LYS A 136 -15.57 -16.10 13.12
C LYS A 136 -14.81 -14.91 13.71
N ILE A 137 -15.49 -13.78 13.81
CA ILE A 137 -15.03 -12.60 14.56
C ILE A 137 -15.98 -12.37 15.71
N ARG A 138 -15.46 -12.49 16.93
CA ARG A 138 -16.19 -12.17 18.16
C ARG A 138 -15.94 -10.73 18.53
N VAL A 139 -16.98 -9.90 18.55
CA VAL A 139 -16.87 -8.48 18.89
C VAL A 139 -17.38 -8.25 20.30
N GLU A 140 -16.62 -7.50 21.10
CA GLU A 140 -17.05 -7.07 22.43
C GLU A 140 -17.83 -5.77 22.33
N THR A 141 -19.10 -5.80 22.73
CA THR A 141 -20.01 -4.66 22.75
C THR A 141 -20.40 -4.31 24.19
N ILE A 142 -21.04 -3.16 24.40
CA ILE A 142 -21.57 -2.79 25.72
C ILE A 142 -22.64 -3.76 26.23
N ASP A 143 -23.34 -4.44 25.31
CA ASP A 143 -24.43 -5.37 25.60
C ASP A 143 -23.96 -6.83 25.69
N GLY A 144 -22.63 -7.06 25.65
CA GLY A 144 -22.01 -8.39 25.66
C GLY A 144 -21.24 -8.71 24.37
N THR A 145 -20.99 -10.00 24.11
CA THR A 145 -20.23 -10.44 22.94
C THR A 145 -21.14 -10.87 21.79
N VAL A 146 -20.75 -10.51 20.56
CA VAL A 146 -21.49 -10.87 19.33
C VAL A 146 -20.54 -11.57 18.36
N ASP A 147 -20.91 -12.76 17.91
CA ASP A 147 -20.16 -13.52 16.91
C ASP A 147 -20.66 -13.19 15.49
N PHE A 148 -19.72 -12.89 14.59
CA PHE A 148 -19.96 -12.73 13.16
C PHE A 148 -19.30 -13.89 12.41
N GLY A 149 -20.05 -14.50 11.48
CA GLY A 149 -19.64 -15.69 10.75
C GLY A 149 -20.39 -16.96 11.21
N PRO A 150 -19.89 -18.16 10.88
CA PRO A 150 -18.61 -18.40 10.23
C PRO A 150 -18.62 -18.01 8.74
N VAL A 151 -17.48 -17.53 8.25
CA VAL A 151 -17.13 -17.54 6.82
C VAL A 151 -16.05 -18.59 6.65
N HIS A 152 -16.21 -19.48 5.67
CA HIS A 152 -15.23 -20.52 5.42
C HIS A 152 -14.10 -20.00 4.54
N SER A 153 -12.86 -20.26 4.94
CA SER A 153 -11.73 -20.21 4.02
C SER A 153 -11.76 -21.47 3.15
N THR A 154 -11.50 -21.33 1.85
CA THR A 154 -11.61 -22.45 0.90
C THR A 154 -10.43 -22.49 -0.06
N ALA A 155 -10.29 -23.58 -0.82
CA ALA A 155 -9.22 -23.70 -1.80
C ALA A 155 -9.33 -22.62 -2.91
N GLU A 156 -10.56 -22.26 -3.29
CA GLU A 156 -10.86 -21.27 -4.33
C GLU A 156 -10.37 -19.86 -3.95
N SER A 157 -10.49 -19.50 -2.67
CA SER A 157 -9.97 -18.23 -2.14
C SER A 157 -8.50 -18.32 -1.71
N ASP A 158 -7.82 -19.43 -2.03
CA ASP A 158 -6.43 -19.69 -1.62
C ASP A 158 -6.29 -19.65 -0.07
N TYR A 159 -7.31 -20.16 0.62
CA TYR A 159 -7.56 -20.16 2.06
C TYR A 159 -7.76 -18.79 2.71
N ALA A 160 -8.17 -17.78 1.95
CA ALA A 160 -8.65 -16.52 2.52
C ALA A 160 -10.13 -16.61 2.96
N ALA A 161 -10.47 -16.01 4.08
CA ALA A 161 -11.85 -15.76 4.52
C ALA A 161 -12.01 -14.27 4.82
N VAL A 162 -13.15 -13.69 4.44
CA VAL A 162 -13.51 -12.29 4.73
C VAL A 162 -14.81 -12.27 5.50
N VAL A 163 -14.73 -12.03 6.80
CA VAL A 163 -15.89 -11.99 7.70
C VAL A 163 -16.48 -10.58 7.71
N PRO A 164 -17.74 -10.39 7.25
CA PRO A 164 -18.42 -9.11 7.39
C PRO A 164 -18.96 -8.95 8.83
N VAL A 165 -18.56 -7.86 9.47
CA VAL A 165 -19.09 -7.39 10.76
C VAL A 165 -20.07 -6.25 10.48
N LYS A 166 -21.30 -6.32 10.99
CA LYS A 166 -22.39 -5.38 10.69
C LYS A 166 -23.25 -5.11 11.93
N GLY A 167 -24.15 -4.12 11.86
CA GLY A 167 -25.11 -3.82 12.92
C GLY A 167 -24.50 -3.17 14.18
N LEU A 168 -23.30 -2.61 14.07
CA LEU A 168 -22.63 -1.92 15.17
C LEU A 168 -23.04 -0.44 15.23
N LYS A 169 -22.78 0.20 16.38
CA LYS A 169 -23.04 1.64 16.58
C LYS A 169 -21.98 2.47 15.83
N PRO A 170 -22.35 3.62 15.23
CA PRO A 170 -21.40 4.57 14.65
C PRO A 170 -20.39 5.10 15.65
N ASN A 171 -19.23 5.55 15.13
CA ASN A 171 -18.18 6.21 15.90
C ASN A 171 -17.73 5.47 17.18
N THR A 172 -17.85 4.14 17.22
CA THR A 172 -17.65 3.34 18.43
C THR A 172 -16.44 2.41 18.26
N ARG A 173 -15.60 2.33 19.29
CA ARG A 173 -14.43 1.43 19.32
C ARG A 173 -14.86 0.07 19.87
N TYR A 174 -14.44 -0.99 19.19
CA TYR A 174 -14.78 -2.37 19.49
C TYR A 174 -13.51 -3.22 19.57
N PRO A 175 -13.17 -3.78 20.74
CA PRO A 175 -12.28 -4.93 20.83
C PRO A 175 -12.88 -6.13 20.11
N TYR A 176 -12.05 -7.01 19.57
CA TYR A 176 -12.53 -8.24 18.96
C TYR A 176 -11.55 -9.40 19.13
N SER A 177 -12.04 -10.62 18.94
CA SER A 177 -11.25 -11.84 18.92
C SER A 177 -11.45 -12.60 17.60
N LEU A 178 -10.37 -13.16 17.08
CA LEU A 178 -10.40 -14.08 15.94
C LEU A 178 -10.65 -15.49 16.44
N ILE A 179 -11.68 -16.15 15.92
CA ILE A 179 -12.02 -17.54 16.22
C ILE A 179 -11.86 -18.37 14.94
N ILE A 180 -11.11 -19.48 15.00
CA ILE A 180 -10.94 -20.43 13.90
C ILE A 180 -11.30 -21.83 14.43
N ASP A 181 -12.25 -22.51 13.78
CA ASP A 181 -12.77 -23.82 14.21
C ASP A 181 -13.16 -23.83 15.70
N ASP A 182 -13.96 -22.83 16.10
CA ASP A 182 -14.42 -22.61 17.47
C ASP A 182 -13.33 -22.38 18.53
N LYS A 183 -12.08 -22.16 18.11
CA LYS A 183 -10.96 -21.85 19.00
C LYS A 183 -10.49 -20.42 18.83
N ALA A 184 -10.39 -19.70 19.94
CA ALA A 184 -9.81 -18.37 19.95
C ALA A 184 -8.33 -18.42 19.54
N VAL A 185 -7.95 -17.52 18.65
CA VAL A 185 -6.57 -17.33 18.21
C VAL A 185 -5.89 -16.33 19.13
N SER A 186 -4.78 -16.73 19.74
CA SER A 186 -3.95 -15.81 20.52
C SER A 186 -3.17 -14.88 19.60
N LEU A 187 -3.30 -13.57 19.82
CA LEU A 187 -2.52 -12.53 19.17
C LEU A 187 -1.60 -11.86 20.21
N PRO A 188 -0.41 -11.39 19.83
CA PRO A 188 0.53 -10.74 20.76
C PRO A 188 0.13 -9.30 21.12
N PHE A 189 -1.11 -8.91 20.83
CA PHE A 189 -1.69 -7.60 21.07
C PHE A 189 -3.22 -7.73 21.06
N GLU A 190 -3.90 -6.81 21.72
CA GLU A 190 -5.36 -6.69 21.68
C GLU A 190 -5.80 -5.97 20.40
N PRO A 191 -6.52 -6.63 19.48
CA PRO A 191 -6.98 -5.98 18.27
C PRO A 191 -8.30 -5.25 18.54
N SER A 192 -8.46 -4.09 17.93
CA SER A 192 -9.70 -3.31 17.99
C SER A 192 -9.91 -2.54 16.69
N PHE A 193 -11.15 -2.20 16.38
CA PHE A 193 -11.45 -1.27 15.29
C PHE A 193 -12.42 -0.19 15.78
N LYS A 194 -12.56 0.87 15.00
CA LYS A 194 -13.53 1.94 15.24
C LYS A 194 -14.41 2.08 14.00
N THR A 195 -15.73 2.00 14.18
CA THR A 195 -16.69 2.31 13.11
C THR A 195 -16.61 3.80 12.76
N VAL A 196 -16.86 4.17 11.50
CA VAL A 196 -16.80 5.59 11.12
C VAL A 196 -18.01 6.36 11.67
N ASN A 197 -17.85 7.66 11.83
CA ASN A 197 -18.97 8.57 12.10
C ASN A 197 -19.56 9.02 10.75
N ASP A 198 -20.88 9.05 10.60
CA ASP A 198 -21.60 9.63 9.45
C ASP A 198 -22.01 11.10 9.67
N GLU A 199 -21.83 11.64 10.88
CA GLU A 199 -22.12 13.04 11.17
C GLU A 199 -20.97 14.00 10.81
N LYS A 200 -21.29 15.31 10.80
CA LYS A 200 -20.30 16.38 10.70
C LYS A 200 -19.33 16.31 11.87
N ALA A 201 -18.04 16.31 11.56
CA ALA A 201 -16.97 16.25 12.56
C ALA A 201 -15.97 17.38 12.36
N SER A 202 -15.37 17.83 13.46
CA SER A 202 -14.27 18.81 13.44
C SER A 202 -12.94 18.20 13.00
N SER A 203 -12.82 16.87 13.05
CA SER A 203 -11.64 16.12 12.60
C SER A 203 -12.06 14.69 12.20
N LYS A 204 -11.71 14.28 10.98
CA LYS A 204 -11.72 12.89 10.50
C LYS A 204 -10.44 12.68 9.71
N ARG A 205 -9.65 11.67 10.07
CA ARG A 205 -8.34 11.44 9.47
C ARG A 205 -8.35 10.26 8.52
N ILE A 206 -7.79 10.45 7.33
CA ILE A 206 -7.48 9.36 6.39
C ILE A 206 -5.98 9.46 6.10
N ALA A 207 -5.23 8.41 6.47
CA ALA A 207 -3.80 8.33 6.18
C ALA A 207 -3.57 7.71 4.80
N PHE A 208 -2.46 8.07 4.15
CA PHE A 208 -2.07 7.46 2.89
C PHE A 208 -0.56 7.50 2.65
N GLY A 209 -0.12 6.65 1.73
CA GLY A 209 1.23 6.62 1.19
C GLY A 209 1.42 5.43 0.24
N THR A 210 2.52 5.40 -0.48
CA THR A 210 2.87 4.30 -1.40
C THR A 210 4.33 3.88 -1.19
N CYS A 211 4.74 2.86 -1.94
CA CYS A 211 6.11 2.35 -1.97
C CYS A 211 6.69 1.97 -0.60
N PRO A 212 5.95 1.27 0.30
CA PRO A 212 6.61 0.59 1.40
C PRO A 212 7.59 -0.46 0.86
N HIS A 213 7.31 -1.05 -0.31
CA HIS A 213 7.96 -2.26 -0.80
C HIS A 213 7.90 -3.37 0.27
N ARG A 214 8.59 -4.49 0.02
CA ARG A 214 8.72 -5.56 1.02
C ARG A 214 9.35 -5.06 2.33
N SER A 215 10.29 -4.13 2.25
CA SER A 215 11.13 -3.68 3.38
C SER A 215 10.42 -2.73 4.34
N GLY A 216 9.64 -1.78 3.83
CA GLY A 216 8.98 -0.76 4.65
C GLY A 216 7.92 -1.33 5.59
N LEU A 217 7.38 -2.50 5.25
CA LEU A 217 6.38 -3.23 6.07
C LEU A 217 6.93 -3.68 7.44
N GLY A 218 8.25 -3.75 7.59
CA GLY A 218 8.93 -4.00 8.87
C GLY A 218 9.19 -2.75 9.71
N ASN A 219 8.79 -1.54 9.26
CA ASN A 219 9.08 -0.31 9.99
C ASN A 219 8.14 -0.09 11.18
N SER A 220 8.50 -0.62 12.35
CA SER A 220 7.74 -0.49 13.60
C SER A 220 7.44 0.96 13.99
N LYS A 221 8.41 1.87 13.82
CA LYS A 221 8.26 3.27 14.22
C LYS A 221 7.22 3.98 13.37
N LEU A 222 7.28 3.79 12.05
CA LEU A 222 6.36 4.39 11.10
C LEU A 222 4.92 3.92 11.34
N PHE A 223 4.67 2.61 11.42
CA PHE A 223 3.32 2.10 11.62
C PHE A 223 2.74 2.46 12.99
N GLU A 224 3.55 2.46 14.05
CA GLU A 224 3.10 2.89 15.37
C GLU A 224 2.78 4.39 15.39
N LEU A 225 3.59 5.21 14.71
CA LEU A 225 3.31 6.64 14.55
C LEU A 225 1.98 6.87 13.83
N ILE A 226 1.72 6.18 12.72
CA ILE A 226 0.43 6.29 12.01
C ILE A 226 -0.72 5.85 12.91
N ARG A 227 -0.59 4.69 13.57
CA ARG A 227 -1.63 4.12 14.44
C ARG A 227 -2.02 5.08 15.59
N ARG A 228 -1.04 5.73 16.23
CA ARG A 228 -1.27 6.70 17.32
C ARG A 228 -2.02 7.96 16.88
N ARG A 229 -2.07 8.25 15.58
CA ARG A 229 -2.83 9.37 15.03
C ARG A 229 -4.30 9.04 14.79
N GLU A 230 -4.66 7.78 15.01
CA GLU A 230 -6.01 7.24 14.91
C GLU A 230 -6.71 7.57 13.58
N PRO A 231 -6.09 7.28 12.42
CA PRO A 231 -6.79 7.44 11.15
C PRO A 231 -7.96 6.44 11.06
N SER A 232 -9.04 6.86 10.40
CA SER A 232 -10.18 6.00 10.08
C SER A 232 -9.81 4.93 9.05
N ALA A 233 -8.79 5.19 8.23
CA ALA A 233 -8.29 4.27 7.23
C ALA A 233 -6.85 4.63 6.81
N MET A 234 -6.15 3.64 6.26
CA MET A 234 -4.89 3.78 5.54
C MET A 234 -5.09 3.41 4.06
N LEU A 235 -4.80 4.35 3.16
CA LEU A 235 -4.79 4.11 1.71
C LEU A 235 -3.36 3.80 1.24
N LEU A 236 -3.19 2.65 0.60
CA LEU A 236 -1.92 2.18 0.04
C LEU A 236 -2.02 2.17 -1.48
N GLY A 237 -1.36 3.12 -2.13
CA GLY A 237 -1.60 3.42 -3.55
C GLY A 237 -0.72 2.67 -4.56
N GLY A 238 0.24 1.86 -4.12
CA GLY A 238 1.18 1.20 -5.04
C GLY A 238 2.46 0.73 -4.35
N ASP A 239 3.16 -0.24 -4.94
CA ASP A 239 4.39 -0.87 -4.44
C ASP A 239 4.30 -1.37 -3.00
N ILE A 240 3.18 -2.03 -2.71
CA ILE A 240 2.67 -2.16 -1.35
C ILE A 240 3.16 -3.40 -0.61
N ALA A 241 3.54 -4.46 -1.32
CA ALA A 241 4.10 -5.64 -0.68
C ALA A 241 4.94 -6.51 -1.61
N VAL A 242 4.47 -6.76 -2.82
CA VAL A 242 5.20 -7.62 -3.76
C VAL A 242 6.27 -6.79 -4.47
N GLN A 243 7.39 -7.41 -4.82
CA GLN A 243 8.43 -6.71 -5.57
C GLN A 243 9.04 -7.57 -6.67
N ASP A 244 8.80 -7.18 -7.91
CA ASP A 244 9.53 -7.63 -9.11
C ASP A 244 9.48 -9.15 -9.32
N ARG A 245 8.30 -9.74 -9.08
CA ARG A 245 8.11 -11.19 -9.14
C ARG A 245 7.69 -11.69 -10.51
N ARG A 246 7.45 -10.79 -11.46
CA ARG A 246 6.96 -11.05 -12.81
C ARG A 246 5.74 -11.97 -12.73
N LYS A 247 5.63 -12.93 -13.65
CA LYS A 247 4.58 -13.96 -13.68
C LYS A 247 4.75 -15.10 -12.65
N ASN A 248 5.63 -14.96 -11.65
CA ASN A 248 5.83 -16.01 -10.64
C ASN A 248 4.86 -15.84 -9.47
N GLY A 249 3.64 -16.35 -9.62
CA GLY A 249 2.60 -16.27 -8.59
C GLY A 249 3.00 -16.88 -7.24
N ALA A 250 3.81 -17.93 -7.22
CA ALA A 250 4.33 -18.50 -5.97
C ALA A 250 5.25 -17.52 -5.22
N LYS A 251 6.04 -16.72 -5.93
CA LYS A 251 6.86 -15.67 -5.30
C LYS A 251 6.07 -14.44 -4.88
N HIS A 252 4.97 -14.11 -5.57
CA HIS A 252 3.99 -13.14 -5.06
C HIS A 252 3.45 -13.59 -3.70
N ARG A 253 3.02 -14.86 -3.58
CA ARG A 253 2.57 -15.45 -2.31
C ARG A 253 3.66 -15.42 -1.23
N ALA A 254 4.91 -15.69 -1.60
CA ALA A 254 6.03 -15.61 -0.65
C ALA A 254 6.19 -14.20 -0.06
N ASP A 255 6.03 -13.15 -0.87
CA ASP A 255 6.10 -11.76 -0.39
C ASP A 255 4.87 -11.37 0.45
N TYR A 256 3.68 -11.90 0.15
CA TYR A 256 2.51 -11.73 1.02
C TYR A 256 2.67 -12.45 2.37
N ILE A 257 3.25 -13.65 2.39
CA ILE A 257 3.61 -14.33 3.65
C ILE A 257 4.65 -13.50 4.40
N LEU A 258 5.67 -12.96 3.71
CA LEU A 258 6.67 -12.10 4.34
C LEU A 258 6.01 -10.89 5.01
N ARG A 259 5.12 -10.19 4.31
CA ARG A 259 4.30 -9.09 4.86
C ARG A 259 3.54 -9.53 6.11
N ASP A 260 2.81 -10.64 6.02
CA ASP A 260 1.91 -11.09 7.09
C ASP A 260 2.67 -11.60 8.34
N LEU A 261 3.93 -12.01 8.16
CA LEU A 261 4.85 -12.35 9.26
C LEU A 261 5.52 -11.13 9.89
N GLN A 262 5.45 -9.93 9.30
CA GLN A 262 6.01 -8.72 9.92
C GLN A 262 5.18 -8.33 11.16
N PRO A 263 5.75 -8.31 12.38
CA PRO A 263 5.02 -7.90 13.57
C PRO A 263 4.40 -6.49 13.47
N PRO A 264 5.08 -5.47 12.89
CA PRO A 264 4.52 -4.14 12.71
C PRO A 264 3.27 -4.13 11.83
N TRP A 265 3.34 -4.79 10.68
CA TRP A 265 2.21 -4.90 9.75
C TRP A 265 1.05 -5.67 10.37
N LYS A 266 1.32 -6.79 11.05
CA LYS A 266 0.28 -7.61 11.68
C LYS A 266 -0.51 -6.80 12.72
N ARG A 267 0.18 -6.03 13.57
CA ARG A 267 -0.47 -5.14 14.54
C ARG A 267 -1.23 -4.01 13.87
N PHE A 268 -0.64 -3.39 12.85
CA PHE A 268 -1.22 -2.25 12.14
C PHE A 268 -2.52 -2.64 11.43
N SER A 269 -2.47 -3.67 10.59
CA SER A 269 -3.62 -4.13 9.79
C SER A 269 -4.75 -4.74 10.63
N ALA A 270 -4.46 -5.24 11.84
CA ALA A 270 -5.47 -5.68 12.80
C ALA A 270 -6.17 -4.53 13.56
N ASN A 271 -5.71 -3.29 13.40
CA ASN A 271 -6.24 -2.14 14.13
C ASN A 271 -6.67 -0.95 13.26
N ILE A 272 -6.10 -0.82 12.06
CA ILE A 272 -6.41 0.24 11.10
C ILE A 272 -6.94 -0.40 9.81
N PRO A 273 -8.13 0.01 9.32
CA PRO A 273 -8.64 -0.46 8.03
C PRO A 273 -7.69 -0.07 6.89
N VAL A 274 -7.28 -1.03 6.07
CA VAL A 274 -6.38 -0.80 4.93
C VAL A 274 -7.11 -0.97 3.60
N TYR A 275 -6.75 -0.12 2.64
CA TYR A 275 -7.29 -0.12 1.28
C TYR A 275 -6.12 -0.07 0.31
N ALA A 276 -6.12 -0.94 -0.70
CA ALA A 276 -4.93 -1.20 -1.50
C ALA A 276 -5.22 -1.18 -3.00
N ALA A 277 -4.40 -0.44 -3.75
CA ALA A 277 -4.24 -0.60 -5.19
C ALA A 277 -2.77 -0.92 -5.48
N TRP A 278 -2.51 -1.58 -6.62
CA TRP A 278 -1.16 -1.94 -7.02
C TRP A 278 -0.47 -0.85 -7.85
N ASP A 279 0.84 -1.03 -7.98
CA ASP A 279 1.66 -0.46 -9.05
C ASP A 279 2.45 -1.58 -9.76
N ASP A 280 3.40 -1.23 -10.62
CA ASP A 280 4.23 -2.13 -11.42
C ASP A 280 4.93 -3.22 -10.62
N HIS A 281 5.55 -2.89 -9.48
CA HIS A 281 6.29 -3.87 -8.67
C HIS A 281 5.37 -4.94 -8.06
N ASP A 282 4.12 -4.59 -7.76
CA ASP A 282 3.10 -5.53 -7.31
C ASP A 282 2.45 -6.29 -8.48
N TYR A 283 2.42 -5.69 -9.66
CA TYR A 283 1.83 -6.27 -10.86
C TYR A 283 2.76 -7.31 -11.49
N PHE A 284 3.92 -6.90 -12.00
CA PHE A 284 4.90 -7.82 -12.56
C PHE A 284 6.35 -7.40 -12.21
N ASP A 285 6.83 -6.30 -12.73
CA ASP A 285 8.22 -5.82 -12.58
C ASP A 285 8.22 -4.34 -12.96
N ASN A 286 9.32 -3.65 -12.68
CA ASN A 286 9.49 -2.23 -12.99
C ASN A 286 8.96 -1.84 -14.39
N ASP A 287 8.12 -0.81 -14.44
CA ASP A 287 7.41 -0.25 -15.60
C ASP A 287 6.51 -1.23 -16.38
N LEU A 288 6.29 -2.46 -15.91
CA LEU A 288 5.46 -3.42 -16.63
C LEU A 288 3.95 -3.18 -16.41
N ALA A 289 3.20 -3.27 -17.50
CA ALA A 289 1.75 -3.12 -17.54
C ALA A 289 1.15 -4.00 -18.64
N GLY A 290 -0.18 -4.14 -18.66
CA GLY A 290 -0.89 -4.92 -19.66
C GLY A 290 -0.46 -6.38 -19.68
N ILE A 291 -0.28 -6.94 -20.87
CA ILE A 291 0.31 -8.27 -21.03
C ILE A 291 1.67 -8.09 -21.70
N PRO A 292 2.79 -7.95 -20.95
CA PRO A 292 4.10 -7.69 -21.54
C PRO A 292 4.60 -8.82 -22.45
N ASN A 293 5.60 -8.54 -23.28
CA ASN A 293 6.20 -9.56 -24.15
C ASN A 293 6.68 -10.77 -23.35
N GLY A 294 6.25 -11.96 -23.79
CA GLY A 294 6.52 -13.23 -23.11
C GLY A 294 5.59 -13.52 -21.93
N PHE A 295 4.53 -12.76 -21.71
CA PHE A 295 3.47 -13.03 -20.73
C PHE A 295 2.17 -13.40 -21.46
N SER A 296 1.28 -14.08 -20.73
CA SER A 296 -0.06 -14.43 -21.21
C SER A 296 -1.12 -13.70 -20.38
N ASP A 297 -2.34 -13.60 -20.93
CA ASP A 297 -3.49 -13.11 -20.17
C ASP A 297 -3.77 -13.96 -18.92
N ASN A 298 -3.48 -15.27 -18.98
CA ASN A 298 -3.57 -16.14 -17.81
C ASN A 298 -2.58 -15.74 -16.70
N ASP A 299 -1.37 -15.30 -17.04
CA ASP A 299 -0.41 -14.80 -16.05
C ASP A 299 -0.96 -13.54 -15.35
N ARG A 300 -1.51 -12.60 -16.13
CA ARG A 300 -2.15 -11.37 -15.63
C ARG A 300 -3.36 -11.67 -14.73
N ARG A 301 -4.27 -12.54 -15.16
CA ARG A 301 -5.44 -12.97 -14.36
C ARG A 301 -5.02 -13.69 -13.08
N ASN A 302 -3.99 -14.53 -13.13
CA ASN A 302 -3.47 -15.20 -11.94
C ASN A 302 -2.92 -14.19 -10.92
N ILE A 303 -2.11 -13.20 -11.33
CA ILE A 303 -1.64 -12.17 -10.40
C ILE A 303 -2.79 -11.33 -9.84
N CYS A 304 -3.76 -10.95 -10.68
CA CYS A 304 -4.96 -10.26 -10.24
C CYS A 304 -5.72 -11.05 -9.17
N SER A 305 -5.91 -12.36 -9.37
CA SER A 305 -6.54 -13.22 -8.37
C SER A 305 -5.73 -13.30 -7.08
N ILE A 306 -4.40 -13.40 -7.15
CA ILE A 306 -3.53 -13.44 -5.97
C ILE A 306 -3.65 -12.13 -5.18
N PHE A 307 -3.63 -10.97 -5.86
CA PHE A 307 -3.83 -9.68 -5.23
C PHE A 307 -5.21 -9.61 -4.55
N ARG A 308 -6.27 -9.94 -5.29
CA ARG A 308 -7.65 -9.88 -4.78
C ARG A 308 -7.87 -10.77 -3.56
N ASN A 309 -7.20 -11.91 -3.48
CA ASN A 309 -7.24 -12.82 -2.33
C ASN A 309 -6.31 -12.41 -1.17
N SER A 310 -5.42 -11.42 -1.37
CA SER A 310 -4.41 -11.00 -0.39
C SER A 310 -4.68 -9.62 0.23
N TRP A 311 -5.76 -8.95 -0.18
CA TRP A 311 -6.17 -7.61 0.28
C TRP A 311 -7.66 -7.55 0.62
N ASN A 312 -8.02 -6.77 1.64
CA ASN A 312 -9.40 -6.67 2.14
C ASN A 312 -10.15 -5.45 1.57
N ASN A 313 -10.13 -5.33 0.25
CA ASN A 313 -10.79 -4.22 -0.43
C ASN A 313 -12.33 -4.33 -0.38
N PRO A 314 -13.05 -3.20 -0.49
CA PRO A 314 -14.51 -3.15 -0.41
C PRO A 314 -15.18 -3.93 -1.55
N SER A 315 -14.65 -3.79 -2.76
CA SER A 315 -15.11 -4.36 -4.01
C SER A 315 -13.98 -4.31 -5.04
N TYR A 316 -14.24 -4.80 -6.25
CA TYR A 316 -13.42 -4.58 -7.43
C TYR A 316 -14.35 -4.18 -8.58
N GLY A 317 -14.06 -3.04 -9.22
CA GLY A 317 -15.01 -2.26 -10.02
C GLY A 317 -15.44 -2.88 -11.35
N ALA A 318 -14.76 -3.93 -11.82
CA ALA A 318 -15.15 -4.74 -12.96
C ALA A 318 -14.82 -6.22 -12.74
N SER A 319 -15.19 -7.07 -13.71
CA SER A 319 -14.82 -8.49 -13.73
C SER A 319 -13.30 -8.70 -13.54
N ASN A 320 -12.48 -7.77 -14.03
CA ASN A 320 -11.02 -7.77 -13.96
C ASN A 320 -10.43 -6.50 -13.30
N GLY A 321 -9.13 -6.50 -12.98
CA GLY A 321 -8.41 -5.37 -12.37
C GLY A 321 -8.59 -5.24 -10.85
N VAL A 322 -7.98 -4.26 -10.21
CA VAL A 322 -8.04 -4.08 -8.74
C VAL A 322 -8.61 -2.73 -8.27
N PHE A 323 -9.13 -1.93 -9.19
CA PHE A 323 -9.72 -0.63 -8.90
C PHE A 323 -11.06 -0.74 -8.16
N PHE A 324 -11.43 0.27 -7.38
CA PHE A 324 -12.70 0.33 -6.67
C PHE A 324 -13.07 1.74 -6.24
N ARG A 325 -14.35 1.90 -5.86
CA ARG A 325 -14.85 3.05 -5.10
C ARG A 325 -15.42 2.59 -3.78
N THR A 326 -15.19 3.38 -2.74
CA THR A 326 -15.87 3.24 -1.45
C THR A 326 -16.13 4.61 -0.82
N ARG A 327 -16.86 4.61 0.29
CA ARG A 327 -17.11 5.80 1.09
C ARG A 327 -16.48 5.63 2.46
N ILE A 328 -15.55 6.51 2.79
CA ILE A 328 -14.93 6.64 4.10
C ILE A 328 -15.25 8.06 4.55
N GLU A 329 -16.32 8.21 5.32
CA GLU A 329 -16.87 9.52 5.68
C GLU A 329 -15.79 10.51 6.12
N PRO A 330 -15.74 11.73 5.55
CA PRO A 330 -16.73 12.34 4.66
C PRO A 330 -16.47 12.08 3.16
N CYS A 331 -15.44 11.31 2.82
CA CYS A 331 -14.89 11.19 1.48
C CYS A 331 -15.50 10.03 0.70
N ASP A 332 -15.78 10.28 -0.57
CA ASP A 332 -15.71 9.21 -1.56
C ASP A 332 -14.23 8.95 -1.89
N VAL A 333 -13.82 7.68 -1.88
CA VAL A 333 -12.45 7.27 -2.21
C VAL A 333 -12.51 6.40 -3.45
N ILE A 334 -11.79 6.80 -4.49
CA ILE A 334 -11.67 6.09 -5.76
C ILE A 334 -10.19 5.71 -5.95
N MET A 335 -9.89 4.41 -5.97
CA MET A 335 -8.55 3.91 -6.21
C MET A 335 -8.49 3.23 -7.58
N LEU A 336 -7.60 3.71 -8.44
CA LEU A 336 -7.48 3.27 -9.82
C LEU A 336 -6.45 2.14 -9.99
N ASP A 337 -6.67 1.36 -11.04
CA ASP A 337 -5.74 0.40 -11.60
C ASP A 337 -5.24 0.96 -12.93
N HIS A 338 -3.96 1.30 -13.01
CA HIS A 338 -3.34 1.87 -14.21
C HIS A 338 -2.40 0.88 -14.91
N ARG A 339 -2.31 -0.35 -14.39
CA ARG A 339 -1.41 -1.40 -14.89
C ARG A 339 -2.16 -2.45 -15.68
N TYR A 340 -3.32 -2.89 -15.23
CA TYR A 340 -3.99 -4.06 -15.81
C TYR A 340 -4.47 -3.86 -17.23
N PHE A 341 -5.11 -2.71 -17.50
CA PHE A 341 -5.81 -2.44 -18.76
C PHE A 341 -4.97 -1.69 -19.79
N ARG A 342 -3.79 -1.21 -19.39
CA ARG A 342 -2.87 -0.51 -20.28
C ARG A 342 -2.43 -1.43 -21.41
N ASN A 343 -2.72 -1.03 -22.65
CA ASN A 343 -2.37 -1.79 -23.83
C ASN A 343 -0.89 -1.53 -24.21
N GLN A 344 -0.20 -2.53 -24.76
CA GLN A 344 1.11 -2.31 -25.38
C GLN A 344 1.00 -1.46 -26.64
N ASP A 345 -0.05 -1.66 -27.45
CA ASP A 345 -0.23 -0.94 -28.72
C ASP A 345 -0.71 0.51 -28.51
N ASP A 346 -1.27 0.81 -27.34
CA ASP A 346 -1.65 2.16 -26.91
C ASP A 346 -1.19 2.39 -25.47
N SER A 347 0.13 2.44 -25.29
CA SER A 347 0.77 2.63 -23.98
C SER A 347 0.50 4.01 -23.35
N ASN A 348 -0.20 4.89 -24.08
CA ASN A 348 -0.63 6.22 -23.65
C ASN A 348 -2.03 6.21 -23.01
N LYS A 349 -2.66 5.04 -22.85
CA LYS A 349 -3.89 4.85 -22.07
C LYS A 349 -3.64 3.93 -20.89
N PHE A 350 -3.82 4.44 -19.68
CA PHE A 350 -3.61 3.72 -18.44
C PHE A 350 -4.83 2.89 -18.04
N LEU A 351 -6.04 3.44 -18.18
CA LEU A 351 -7.25 2.81 -17.64
C LEU A 351 -7.94 1.92 -18.68
N GLY A 352 -7.78 2.26 -19.95
CA GLY A 352 -8.61 1.71 -21.01
C GLY A 352 -10.08 2.14 -20.87
N ASP A 353 -10.85 1.90 -21.92
CA ASP A 353 -12.17 2.53 -22.06
C ASP A 353 -13.16 2.09 -20.97
N ALA A 354 -13.14 0.81 -20.57
CA ALA A 354 -14.06 0.26 -19.58
C ALA A 354 -13.87 0.90 -18.18
N GLN A 355 -12.63 1.04 -17.72
CA GLN A 355 -12.36 1.65 -16.42
C GLN A 355 -12.51 3.17 -16.46
N MET A 356 -12.20 3.83 -17.59
CA MET A 356 -12.47 5.27 -17.76
C MET A 356 -13.98 5.57 -17.70
N GLN A 357 -14.80 4.80 -18.41
CA GLN A 357 -16.26 4.92 -18.35
C GLN A 357 -16.80 4.66 -16.94
N TRP A 358 -16.30 3.60 -16.29
CA TRP A 358 -16.62 3.33 -14.88
C TRP A 358 -16.24 4.51 -13.98
N LEU A 359 -15.06 5.09 -14.16
CA LEU A 359 -14.54 6.20 -13.35
C LEU A 359 -15.44 7.43 -13.49
N LYS A 360 -15.77 7.83 -14.71
CA LYS A 360 -16.69 8.94 -14.98
C LYS A 360 -18.04 8.73 -14.29
N LYS A 361 -18.61 7.52 -14.37
CA LYS A 361 -19.85 7.15 -13.67
C LYS A 361 -19.70 7.23 -12.15
N GLN A 362 -18.58 6.76 -11.60
CA GLN A 362 -18.34 6.82 -10.15
C GLN A 362 -18.19 8.25 -9.65
N LEU A 363 -17.44 9.09 -10.37
CA LEU A 363 -17.25 10.51 -10.05
C LEU A 363 -18.57 11.27 -10.07
N ALA A 364 -19.41 11.06 -11.09
CA ALA A 364 -20.75 11.66 -11.15
C ALA A 364 -21.68 11.19 -10.01
N GLY A 365 -21.42 10.01 -9.44
CA GLY A 365 -22.16 9.45 -8.32
C GLY A 365 -21.58 9.78 -6.94
N CYS A 366 -20.47 10.53 -6.83
CA CYS A 366 -19.90 10.96 -5.56
C CYS A 366 -20.85 11.92 -4.85
N LYS A 367 -21.02 11.74 -3.54
CA LYS A 367 -21.97 12.52 -2.72
C LYS A 367 -21.28 13.30 -1.60
N GLY A 368 -20.05 12.94 -1.26
CA GLY A 368 -19.29 13.60 -0.21
C GLY A 368 -18.80 14.99 -0.61
N PRO A 369 -18.50 15.86 0.37
CA PRO A 369 -17.85 17.15 0.10
C PRO A 369 -16.42 17.00 -0.47
N PHE A 370 -15.83 15.81 -0.38
CA PHE A 370 -14.48 15.53 -0.86
C PHE A 370 -14.43 14.19 -1.59
N VAL A 371 -13.61 14.14 -2.64
CA VAL A 371 -13.28 12.93 -3.39
C VAL A 371 -11.76 12.76 -3.35
N ILE A 372 -11.29 11.65 -2.80
CA ILE A 372 -9.89 11.25 -2.93
C ILE A 372 -9.79 10.37 -4.16
N LEU A 373 -9.08 10.84 -5.18
CA LEU A 373 -8.81 10.10 -6.41
C LEU A 373 -7.34 9.65 -6.42
N SER A 374 -7.13 8.34 -6.37
CA SER A 374 -5.81 7.73 -6.20
C SER A 374 -5.39 6.96 -7.45
N CYS A 375 -4.11 7.10 -7.81
CA CYS A 375 -3.41 6.25 -8.78
C CYS A 375 -2.03 5.89 -8.23
N GLY A 376 -1.42 4.79 -8.67
CA GLY A 376 -0.06 4.40 -8.24
C GLY A 376 1.01 5.36 -8.73
N THR A 377 0.91 5.79 -10.00
CA THR A 377 1.78 6.82 -10.58
C THR A 377 1.20 8.24 -10.51
N MET A 378 2.08 9.23 -10.70
CA MET A 378 1.80 10.67 -10.65
C MET A 378 0.84 11.14 -11.74
N TRP A 379 -0.02 12.10 -11.37
CA TRP A 379 -0.96 12.82 -12.23
C TRP A 379 -0.29 13.94 -13.02
N SER A 380 0.70 14.59 -12.42
CA SER A 380 1.66 15.47 -13.09
C SER A 380 2.88 14.65 -13.51
N ASP A 381 4.03 15.29 -13.66
CA ASP A 381 5.40 14.80 -13.42
C ASP A 381 6.33 15.93 -13.88
N TYR A 382 6.25 17.07 -13.20
CA TYR A 382 6.87 18.31 -13.69
C TYR A 382 8.37 18.41 -13.41
N VAL A 383 8.86 17.62 -12.46
CA VAL A 383 10.23 17.73 -11.95
C VAL A 383 11.06 16.49 -12.22
N SER A 384 10.47 15.41 -12.70
CA SER A 384 11.21 14.23 -13.12
C SER A 384 10.97 13.97 -14.60
N ASN A 385 12.02 13.56 -15.32
CA ASN A 385 11.91 13.16 -16.73
C ASN A 385 11.39 11.72 -16.85
N GLY A 386 10.39 11.38 -16.03
CA GLY A 386 9.91 10.02 -15.86
C GLY A 386 8.98 9.57 -17.00
N LYS A 387 9.16 8.31 -17.42
CA LYS A 387 8.45 7.72 -18.58
C LYS A 387 7.15 7.00 -18.21
N ASP A 388 6.69 7.19 -16.98
CA ASP A 388 5.54 6.50 -16.45
C ASP A 388 4.78 7.41 -15.50
N SER A 389 4.00 8.32 -16.06
CA SER A 389 3.12 9.22 -15.34
C SER A 389 1.95 9.63 -16.24
N TRP A 390 0.86 10.11 -15.66
CA TRP A 390 -0.22 10.67 -16.46
C TRP A 390 0.18 11.97 -17.16
N GLY A 391 1.06 12.76 -16.55
CA GLY A 391 1.50 14.04 -17.10
C GLY A 391 2.34 13.89 -18.37
N THR A 392 3.12 12.81 -18.46
CA THR A 392 4.06 12.56 -19.56
C THR A 392 3.61 11.46 -20.50
N THR A 393 3.04 10.38 -19.98
CA THR A 393 2.74 9.17 -20.77
C THR A 393 1.29 9.09 -21.21
N ALA A 394 0.34 9.52 -20.36
CA ALA A 394 -1.10 9.50 -20.69
C ALA A 394 -1.75 10.90 -20.68
N PRO A 395 -1.14 11.95 -21.31
CA PRO A 395 -1.63 13.31 -21.18
C PRO A 395 -3.04 13.50 -21.76
N SER A 396 -3.38 12.80 -22.84
CA SER A 396 -4.72 12.88 -23.45
C SER A 396 -5.80 12.22 -22.59
N GLU A 397 -5.52 11.04 -22.02
CA GLU A 397 -6.46 10.35 -21.12
C GLU A 397 -6.64 11.13 -19.80
N ARG A 398 -5.57 11.78 -19.31
CA ARG A 398 -5.63 12.72 -18.19
C ARG A 398 -6.49 13.93 -18.51
N GLU A 399 -6.31 14.52 -19.71
CA GLU A 399 -7.08 15.67 -20.16
C GLU A 399 -8.57 15.34 -20.27
N GLU A 400 -8.91 14.18 -20.83
CA GLU A 400 -10.28 13.66 -20.88
C GLU A 400 -10.93 13.61 -19.48
N LEU A 401 -10.19 13.11 -18.49
CA LEU A 401 -10.66 13.00 -17.11
C LEU A 401 -10.81 14.38 -16.44
N PHE A 402 -9.82 15.25 -16.56
CA PHE A 402 -9.84 16.57 -15.94
C PHE A 402 -10.93 17.46 -16.55
N SER A 403 -11.06 17.45 -17.88
CA SER A 403 -12.16 18.13 -18.58
C SER A 403 -13.52 17.58 -18.15
N PHE A 404 -13.66 16.27 -17.92
CA PHE A 404 -14.90 15.71 -17.37
C PHE A 404 -15.22 16.22 -15.97
N ILE A 405 -14.22 16.28 -15.08
CA ILE A 405 -14.40 16.81 -13.71
C ILE A 405 -14.82 18.29 -13.75
N GLU A 406 -14.17 19.11 -14.58
CA GLU A 406 -14.50 20.53 -14.72
C GLU A 406 -15.89 20.75 -15.32
N LYS A 407 -16.20 20.07 -16.44
CA LYS A 407 -17.49 20.19 -17.12
C LYS A 407 -18.67 19.84 -16.22
N ASN A 408 -18.50 18.83 -15.36
CA ASN A 408 -19.54 18.38 -14.44
C ASN A 408 -19.44 19.04 -13.05
N LYS A 409 -18.51 19.99 -12.86
CA LYS A 409 -18.28 20.71 -11.60
C LYS A 409 -18.18 19.78 -10.40
N ILE A 410 -17.46 18.67 -10.57
CA ILE A 410 -17.38 17.62 -9.53
C ILE A 410 -16.60 18.19 -8.35
N PRO A 411 -17.22 18.30 -7.16
CA PRO A 411 -16.63 19.02 -6.04
C PRO A 411 -15.56 18.21 -5.31
N GLY A 412 -14.63 18.93 -4.69
CA GLY A 412 -13.78 18.38 -3.64
C GLY A 412 -12.73 17.37 -4.10
N VAL A 413 -12.40 17.32 -5.40
CA VAL A 413 -11.45 16.33 -5.95
C VAL A 413 -10.02 16.66 -5.53
N ILE A 414 -9.38 15.72 -4.83
CA ILE A 414 -7.98 15.76 -4.42
C ILE A 414 -7.27 14.54 -5.02
N LEU A 415 -6.12 14.77 -5.64
CA LEU A 415 -5.35 13.73 -6.28
C LEU A 415 -4.26 13.22 -5.33
N ILE A 416 -4.15 11.90 -5.19
CA ILE A 416 -3.02 11.26 -4.52
C ILE A 416 -2.31 10.27 -5.45
N SER A 417 -0.99 10.15 -5.28
CA SER A 417 -0.12 9.35 -6.15
C SER A 417 1.15 8.85 -5.46
N GLY A 418 1.97 8.09 -6.20
CA GLY A 418 3.18 7.43 -5.74
C GLY A 418 4.28 7.31 -6.81
N ASP A 419 4.87 6.11 -6.95
CA ASP A 419 5.94 5.71 -7.89
C ASP A 419 7.32 6.38 -7.67
N ARG A 420 7.40 7.73 -7.64
CA ARG A 420 8.67 8.47 -7.75
C ARG A 420 9.56 8.48 -6.51
N HIS A 421 9.34 7.57 -5.57
CA HIS A 421 10.14 7.31 -4.37
C HIS A 421 10.57 8.61 -3.65
N GLY A 422 9.61 9.30 -3.04
CA GLY A 422 9.80 10.56 -2.35
C GLY A 422 8.45 11.08 -1.83
N ALA A 423 8.37 12.38 -1.58
CA ALA A 423 7.09 13.05 -1.41
C ALA A 423 7.11 14.40 -2.10
N ARG A 424 6.14 14.65 -2.98
CA ARG A 424 6.02 15.89 -3.75
C ARG A 424 4.56 16.32 -3.81
N GLY A 425 4.34 17.63 -3.88
CA GLY A 425 3.01 18.18 -4.10
C GLY A 425 3.02 19.17 -5.24
N PHE A 426 1.97 19.19 -6.04
CA PHE A 426 1.85 20.07 -7.20
C PHE A 426 0.46 20.70 -7.29
N LEU A 427 0.44 21.95 -7.74
CA LEU A 427 -0.72 22.51 -8.44
C LEU A 427 -0.62 22.10 -9.91
N ILE A 428 -1.74 21.69 -10.48
CA ILE A 428 -1.88 21.39 -11.90
C ILE A 428 -2.85 22.43 -12.48
N PRO A 429 -2.33 23.51 -13.09
CA PRO A 429 -3.16 24.57 -13.66
C PRO A 429 -3.98 24.09 -14.85
N ARG A 430 -5.19 24.63 -14.96
CA ARG A 430 -6.12 24.38 -16.06
C ARG A 430 -6.36 25.66 -16.85
N PRO A 431 -6.64 25.58 -18.18
CA PRO A 431 -6.96 26.76 -18.99
C PRO A 431 -8.15 27.58 -18.46
N SER A 432 -9.06 26.96 -17.71
CA SER A 432 -10.19 27.62 -17.04
C SER A 432 -9.79 28.53 -15.86
N GLY A 433 -8.53 28.49 -15.43
CA GLY A 433 -8.05 29.11 -14.19
C GLY A 433 -8.25 28.24 -12.94
N TYR A 434 -8.88 27.06 -13.06
CA TYR A 434 -8.96 26.07 -11.98
C TYR A 434 -7.59 25.38 -11.75
N ASN A 435 -7.35 24.87 -10.55
CA ASN A 435 -6.15 24.10 -10.22
C ASN A 435 -6.53 22.78 -9.56
N PHE A 436 -6.00 21.68 -10.06
CA PHE A 436 -6.01 20.42 -9.30
C PHE A 436 -4.85 20.42 -8.30
N TYR A 437 -5.06 19.77 -7.16
CA TYR A 437 -4.05 19.55 -6.12
C TYR A 437 -3.64 18.09 -6.11
N GLU A 438 -2.37 17.84 -6.38
CA GLU A 438 -1.76 16.52 -6.29
C GLU A 438 -0.83 16.42 -5.08
N PHE A 439 -0.96 15.31 -4.34
CA PHE A 439 -0.09 14.92 -3.24
C PHE A 439 0.49 13.53 -3.48
N GLU A 440 1.74 13.47 -3.94
CA GLU A 440 2.53 12.26 -4.16
C GLU A 440 3.32 11.91 -2.88
N VAL A 441 3.21 10.68 -2.38
CA VAL A 441 3.89 10.24 -1.14
C VAL A 441 4.39 8.78 -1.25
N ALA A 442 5.34 8.53 -2.15
CA ALA A 442 6.08 7.27 -2.32
C ALA A 442 7.23 7.08 -1.32
N ALA A 443 6.95 7.23 -0.03
CA ALA A 443 7.99 7.31 0.99
C ALA A 443 7.83 6.33 2.16
N LEU A 444 6.87 5.39 2.09
CA LEU A 444 6.69 4.42 3.18
C LEU A 444 7.88 3.46 3.31
N GLY A 445 8.64 3.25 2.23
CA GLY A 445 9.83 2.40 2.20
C GLY A 445 11.15 3.15 2.38
N GLY A 446 11.11 4.48 2.55
CA GLY A 446 12.32 5.31 2.72
C GLY A 446 13.27 5.29 1.52
N ARG A 447 12.81 4.77 0.37
CA ARG A 447 13.54 4.76 -0.89
C ARG A 447 13.65 6.17 -1.45
N SER A 448 14.59 6.37 -2.36
CA SER A 448 14.67 7.60 -3.15
C SER A 448 14.64 7.28 -4.62
N GLY A 449 13.83 8.05 -5.33
CA GLY A 449 13.68 7.93 -6.77
C GLY A 449 14.75 8.71 -7.51
N PRO A 450 14.58 8.85 -8.83
CA PRO A 450 15.42 9.73 -9.62
C PRO A 450 15.51 11.13 -8.99
N PRO A 451 16.70 11.78 -9.04
CA PRO A 451 16.81 13.16 -8.62
C PRO A 451 15.87 14.03 -9.46
N ALA A 452 15.42 15.15 -8.89
CA ALA A 452 14.69 16.13 -9.67
C ALA A 452 15.59 16.62 -10.82
N ALA A 453 15.03 16.66 -12.02
CA ALA A 453 15.70 17.19 -13.22
C ALA A 453 15.84 18.72 -13.16
N THR A 454 15.02 19.38 -12.34
CA THR A 454 15.04 20.82 -12.07
C THR A 454 15.00 21.07 -10.56
N GLU A 455 15.73 22.07 -10.07
CA GLU A 455 15.77 22.38 -8.63
C GLU A 455 14.49 23.03 -8.10
N LYS A 456 13.75 23.74 -8.97
CA LYS A 456 12.50 24.42 -8.63
C LYS A 456 11.51 24.32 -9.79
N TRP A 457 10.25 24.15 -9.46
CA TRP A 457 9.13 24.25 -10.38
C TRP A 457 8.07 25.16 -9.77
N GLU A 458 7.54 26.11 -10.56
CA GLU A 458 6.70 27.20 -10.05
C GLU A 458 5.44 26.70 -9.34
N THR A 459 4.84 25.62 -9.84
CA THR A 459 3.62 25.06 -9.27
C THR A 459 3.86 23.99 -8.21
N GLN A 460 5.12 23.77 -7.79
CA GLN A 460 5.45 22.79 -6.76
C GLN A 460 5.14 23.33 -5.36
N LEU A 461 4.36 22.57 -4.59
CA LEU A 461 3.98 22.86 -3.22
C LEU A 461 5.06 22.44 -2.21
N PHE A 462 5.67 21.27 -2.43
CA PHE A 462 6.77 20.74 -1.62
C PHE A 462 7.53 19.63 -2.38
N GLY A 463 8.73 19.30 -1.88
CA GLY A 463 9.54 18.19 -2.37
C GLY A 463 10.50 17.67 -1.31
N PHE A 464 10.43 16.37 -1.02
CA PHE A 464 11.29 15.68 -0.06
C PHE A 464 11.70 14.32 -0.62
N ALA A 465 12.94 13.92 -0.36
CA ALA A 465 13.48 12.61 -0.72
C ALA A 465 14.31 12.05 0.45
N LYS A 466 14.74 10.79 0.36
CA LYS A 466 15.64 10.13 1.33
C LYS A 466 15.09 10.11 2.77
N LYS A 467 13.78 9.97 2.94
CA LYS A 467 13.11 9.94 4.24
C LYS A 467 11.96 8.94 4.23
N TYR A 468 11.76 8.25 5.35
CA TYR A 468 10.50 7.58 5.61
C TYR A 468 9.43 8.62 5.93
N MET A 469 8.36 8.65 5.15
CA MET A 469 7.28 9.61 5.30
C MET A 469 5.93 8.96 5.03
N PHE A 470 4.91 9.52 5.65
CA PHE A 470 3.50 9.25 5.33
C PHE A 470 2.73 10.56 5.38
N ALA A 471 1.55 10.57 4.76
CA ALA A 471 0.66 11.71 4.83
C ALA A 471 -0.69 11.34 5.44
N GLU A 472 -1.41 12.37 5.85
CA GLU A 472 -2.82 12.27 6.20
C GLU A 472 -3.57 13.49 5.69
N PHE A 473 -4.85 13.27 5.42
CA PHE A 473 -5.84 14.33 5.34
C PHE A 473 -6.64 14.36 6.64
N ASP A 474 -6.84 15.55 7.18
CA ASP A 474 -7.69 15.81 8.33
C ASP A 474 -8.87 16.70 7.91
N PHE A 475 -10.07 16.14 7.92
CA PHE A 475 -11.28 16.79 7.41
C PHE A 475 -12.09 17.44 8.53
N ASN A 476 -12.44 18.71 8.34
CA ASN A 476 -13.39 19.46 9.18
C ASN A 476 -14.65 19.78 8.37
N THR A 477 -15.71 19.01 8.63
CA THR A 477 -17.00 19.12 7.95
C THR A 477 -18.04 19.90 8.74
N LYS A 478 -17.66 20.45 9.91
CA LYS A 478 -18.52 21.36 10.70
C LYS A 478 -18.47 22.81 10.20
N ARG A 479 -17.46 23.17 9.40
CA ARG A 479 -17.35 24.51 8.78
C ARG A 479 -18.45 24.71 7.74
N ALA A 480 -18.83 25.98 7.53
CA ALA A 480 -19.80 26.36 6.49
C ALA A 480 -19.31 25.99 5.09
N ASP A 481 -18.03 26.25 4.83
CA ASP A 481 -17.27 25.70 3.71
C ASP A 481 -16.35 24.61 4.28
N PRO A 482 -16.65 23.31 4.09
CA PRO A 482 -15.85 22.22 4.64
C PRO A 482 -14.37 22.35 4.28
N GLU A 483 -13.49 21.98 5.21
CA GLU A 483 -12.04 22.08 5.01
C GLU A 483 -11.38 20.71 5.08
N VAL A 484 -10.29 20.57 4.32
CA VAL A 484 -9.34 19.47 4.42
C VAL A 484 -7.95 20.02 4.67
N THR A 485 -7.25 19.45 5.64
CA THR A 485 -5.84 19.76 5.89
C THR A 485 -4.96 18.57 5.53
N PHE A 486 -4.18 18.70 4.46
CA PHE A 486 -3.06 17.82 4.17
C PHE A 486 -1.93 18.04 5.17
N LYS A 487 -1.36 16.96 5.71
CA LYS A 487 -0.19 16.99 6.59
C LYS A 487 0.77 15.88 6.18
N LEU A 488 2.05 16.25 5.97
CA LEU A 488 3.13 15.31 5.69
C LEU A 488 4.02 15.14 6.93
N PHE A 489 4.28 13.90 7.32
CA PHE A 489 5.11 13.58 8.48
C PHE A 489 6.30 12.71 8.08
N GLN A 490 7.44 12.97 8.71
CA GLN A 490 8.56 12.04 8.76
C GLN A 490 8.30 10.96 9.84
N ASP A 491 8.91 9.79 9.72
CA ASP A 491 8.85 8.68 10.69
C ASP A 491 9.33 9.04 12.12
N SER A 492 10.07 10.14 12.28
CA SER A 492 10.42 10.73 13.58
C SER A 492 9.25 11.45 14.27
N GLY A 493 8.12 11.63 13.60
CA GLY A 493 6.99 12.45 14.06
C GLY A 493 7.09 13.92 13.65
N LYS A 494 8.20 14.35 13.05
CA LYS A 494 8.35 15.73 12.55
C LYS A 494 7.37 16.00 11.42
N LYS A 495 6.51 17.00 11.58
CA LYS A 495 5.68 17.54 10.50
C LYS A 495 6.57 18.28 9.51
N LEU A 496 6.57 17.87 8.25
CA LEU A 496 7.38 18.44 7.18
C LEU A 496 6.62 19.51 6.39
N TYR A 497 5.32 19.31 6.17
CA TYR A 497 4.50 20.21 5.38
C TYR A 497 3.03 20.17 5.83
N THR A 498 2.31 21.26 5.62
CA THR A 498 0.87 21.35 5.90
C THR A 498 0.20 22.28 4.88
N LYS A 499 -0.99 21.91 4.41
CA LYS A 499 -1.82 22.76 3.55
C LYS A 499 -3.29 22.54 3.87
N THR A 500 -4.01 23.63 4.16
CA THR A 500 -5.47 23.60 4.31
C THR A 500 -6.11 24.09 3.02
N LEU A 501 -7.14 23.38 2.56
CA LEU A 501 -7.93 23.68 1.38
C LEU A 501 -9.41 23.64 1.77
N LYS A 502 -10.17 24.61 1.29
CA LYS A 502 -11.62 24.62 1.39
C LYS A 502 -12.25 23.82 0.26
N GLN A 503 -13.44 23.28 0.49
CA GLN A 503 -14.19 22.54 -0.53
C GLN A 503 -14.49 23.43 -1.75
N SER A 504 -14.79 24.72 -1.52
CA SER A 504 -15.00 25.69 -2.60
C SER A 504 -13.76 25.90 -3.48
N GLN A 505 -12.55 25.77 -2.93
CA GLN A 505 -11.30 25.84 -3.68
C GLN A 505 -11.04 24.59 -4.52
N LEU A 506 -11.66 23.48 -4.15
CA LEU A 506 -11.56 22.17 -4.80
C LEU A 506 -12.77 21.90 -5.71
N THR A 507 -13.54 22.92 -6.06
CA THR A 507 -14.74 22.80 -6.90
C THR A 507 -14.55 23.67 -8.15
N PRO A 508 -14.58 23.08 -9.36
CA PRO A 508 -14.57 23.84 -10.61
C PRO A 508 -15.76 24.82 -10.67
N LYS A 509 -15.52 26.03 -11.19
CA LYS A 509 -16.52 27.12 -11.23
C LYS A 509 -17.50 27.01 -12.38
#